data_AF-V9ETQ8-F1
#
_entry.id   AF-V9ETQ8-F1
#
_cell.length_a   1.000
_cell.length_b   1.000
_cell.length_c   1.000
_cell.angle_alpha   90.00
_cell.angle_beta   90.00
_cell.angle_gamma   90.00
#
_symmetry.space_group_name_H-M   'P 1'
#
loop_
_entity.id
_entity.type
_entity.pdbx_description
1 polymer ?
#
loop_
_entity_poly.entity_id
_entity_poly.type
_entity_poly.pdbx_seq_one_letter_code
_entity_poly.pdbx_strand_id
1 'polypeptide(L)'
;MAKTFMPTPTICVTALLTALVIIMGSISESEALTSDTATLVITAPDKGDELEERAYLEEKKELEVEIDTRDPNATINTDIYSFVEPSEYVIGLLLDPCRNHPVDCCVDRFGEPAYVDSSATIAEKISLVDESGATLDVSVSRIGDRPSIFDQNCYLDDNLVPYRLQKTLTRSGLTVTKNYTNSGCIGRLRALIPLEEVVRPACWDYNDSISALTSCYNVDGRKQDTCVAVGFMQTSYIVQCGGTFELSNHCGTFLELHEPGNEGILSQTRLMRQYPNGFRTTTLPLFFQGDRTRTICMGDYEIWWVQRTRYNFIVQKKKKFRVTSPQCDFDFATNKYKNYHKIT
;
A
#
# COMPACT_ATOMS: atom_id res chain seq x y z
N MET A 1 50.42 16.86 59.05
CA MET A 1 51.83 17.31 58.88
C MET A 1 51.84 18.59 58.03
N ALA A 2 53.01 19.15 57.69
CA ALA A 2 53.19 20.39 56.90
C ALA A 2 52.32 20.44 55.61
N LYS A 3 51.68 21.56 55.21
CA LYS A 3 52.20 22.90 54.80
C LYS A 3 53.04 22.83 53.50
N THR A 4 53.02 23.74 52.51
CA THR A 4 52.25 24.95 52.09
C THR A 4 52.66 25.27 50.61
N PHE A 5 52.23 26.27 49.81
CA PHE A 5 51.46 27.53 50.01
C PHE A 5 50.80 28.01 48.69
N MET A 6 50.31 29.27 48.67
CA MET A 6 50.02 30.11 47.48
C MET A 6 50.86 31.41 47.59
N PRO A 7 51.17 32.16 46.50
CA PRO A 7 50.27 33.23 46.01
C PRO A 7 50.37 33.58 44.49
N THR A 8 49.65 34.65 44.10
CA THR A 8 49.46 35.28 42.76
C THR A 8 50.35 36.56 42.62
N PRO A 9 50.13 37.60 41.76
CA PRO A 9 49.22 37.84 40.60
C PRO A 9 49.93 38.56 39.38
N THR A 10 49.17 39.36 38.58
CA THR A 10 49.59 40.47 37.65
C THR A 10 50.06 40.14 36.21
N ILE A 11 49.89 41.00 35.18
CA ILE A 11 48.83 41.97 34.74
C ILE A 11 49.12 42.44 33.28
N CYS A 12 48.12 42.95 32.53
CA CYS A 12 48.25 43.65 31.22
C CYS A 12 48.75 42.85 29.98
N VAL A 13 48.69 43.34 28.72
CA VAL A 13 47.67 44.01 27.86
C VAL A 13 48.32 44.38 26.50
N THR A 14 47.50 44.61 25.46
CA THR A 14 47.80 45.23 24.12
C THR A 14 48.62 44.50 23.04
N ALA A 15 48.09 44.66 21.81
CA ALA A 15 48.70 44.74 20.47
C ALA A 15 49.39 43.49 19.86
N LEU A 16 49.09 43.04 18.63
CA LEU A 16 49.11 43.70 17.30
C LEU A 16 50.49 44.19 16.85
N LEU A 17 51.19 43.40 16.03
CA LEU A 17 51.35 43.72 14.59
C LEU A 17 52.04 42.60 13.79
N THR A 18 51.81 42.61 12.48
CA THR A 18 52.27 41.65 11.47
C THR A 18 53.75 41.76 11.13
N ALA A 19 54.40 40.64 10.80
CA ALA A 19 55.60 40.62 9.94
C ALA A 19 55.53 39.45 8.95
N LEU A 20 55.83 39.72 7.68
CA LEU A 20 55.78 38.76 6.58
C LEU A 20 57.17 38.15 6.36
N VAL A 21 57.27 36.83 6.13
CA VAL A 21 58.47 36.21 5.54
C VAL A 21 58.03 35.28 4.42
N ILE A 22 58.51 35.55 3.21
CA ILE A 22 58.26 34.74 2.02
C ILE A 22 59.48 33.86 1.78
N ILE A 23 59.28 32.55 1.69
CA ILE A 23 60.19 31.64 0.98
C ILE A 23 59.36 30.79 0.04
N MET A 24 59.65 30.89 -1.26
CA MET A 24 59.06 30.04 -2.29
C MET A 24 59.85 28.75 -2.45
N GLY A 25 59.19 27.67 -2.88
CA GLY A 25 59.84 26.72 -3.79
C GLY A 25 60.04 25.28 -3.33
N SER A 26 58.97 24.51 -3.19
CA SER A 26 58.88 23.18 -3.84
C SER A 26 57.42 22.86 -4.14
N ILE A 27 57.13 22.22 -5.27
CA ILE A 27 55.78 21.81 -5.64
C ILE A 27 55.58 20.35 -5.23
N SER A 28 54.44 20.05 -4.59
CA SER A 28 53.92 18.69 -4.45
C SER A 28 52.40 18.82 -4.34
N GLU A 29 51.70 18.40 -5.39
CA GLU A 29 50.24 18.37 -5.41
C GLU A 29 49.79 17.19 -4.55
N SER A 30 49.29 17.48 -3.36
CA SER A 30 48.45 16.56 -2.60
C SER A 30 47.01 17.06 -2.75
N GLU A 31 46.25 16.43 -3.63
CA GLU A 31 44.80 16.62 -3.68
C GLU A 31 44.23 16.33 -2.29
N ALA A 32 43.63 17.34 -1.66
CA ALA A 32 43.00 17.19 -0.36
C ALA A 32 41.72 16.38 -0.55
N LEU A 33 41.83 15.05 -0.44
CA LEU A 33 40.75 14.08 -0.58
C LEU A 33 39.58 14.50 0.31
N THR A 34 38.58 15.15 -0.30
CA THR A 34 37.34 15.52 0.38
C THR A 34 36.62 14.24 0.73
N SER A 35 36.72 13.84 1.99
CA SER A 35 35.99 12.70 2.53
C SER A 35 34.49 12.95 2.33
N ASP A 36 33.90 12.30 1.33
CA ASP A 36 32.46 12.14 1.23
C ASP A 36 31.97 11.39 2.47
N THR A 37 31.63 12.17 3.50
CA THR A 37 30.74 11.72 4.56
C THR A 37 29.37 11.55 3.92
N ALA A 38 29.19 10.42 3.23
CA ALA A 38 27.95 9.94 2.67
C ALA A 38 26.91 9.97 3.80
N THR A 39 26.14 11.07 3.82
CA THR A 39 25.26 11.38 4.92
C THR A 39 24.07 10.46 4.74
N LEU A 40 24.09 9.34 5.45
CA LEU A 40 23.08 8.31 5.32
C LEU A 40 21.80 8.83 5.97
N VAL A 41 21.00 9.54 5.16
CA VAL A 41 19.72 10.13 5.54
C VAL A 41 18.75 8.99 5.82
N ILE A 42 18.75 8.52 7.07
CA ILE A 42 17.69 7.68 7.60
C ILE A 42 16.42 8.53 7.53
N THR A 43 15.51 8.14 6.65
CA THR A 43 14.30 8.89 6.38
C THR A 43 13.42 8.99 7.62
N ALA A 44 12.86 10.17 7.87
CA ALA A 44 11.75 10.29 8.80
C ALA A 44 10.58 9.44 8.25
N PRO A 45 10.01 8.51 9.02
CA PRO A 45 9.09 7.50 8.49
C PRO A 45 7.74 8.06 8.01
N ASP A 46 7.50 9.36 8.18
CA ASP A 46 6.34 10.07 7.66
C ASP A 46 6.58 10.71 6.27
N LYS A 47 7.82 10.83 5.79
CA LYS A 47 8.19 11.55 4.56
C LYS A 47 8.55 10.67 3.35
N GLY A 48 8.19 9.39 3.36
CA GLY A 48 8.43 8.49 2.22
C GLY A 48 7.83 9.03 0.92
N ASP A 49 6.51 9.29 0.93
CA ASP A 49 5.71 9.71 -0.23
C ASP A 49 6.27 10.99 -0.91
N GLU A 50 6.75 11.98 -0.15
CA GLU A 50 7.38 13.22 -0.65
C GLU A 50 8.72 12.97 -1.36
N LEU A 51 9.44 11.92 -0.96
CA LEU A 51 10.77 11.58 -1.48
C LEU A 51 10.68 10.64 -2.66
N GLU A 52 9.70 9.72 -2.69
CA GLU A 52 9.44 8.90 -3.88
C GLU A 52 9.03 9.77 -5.07
N GLU A 53 8.09 10.71 -4.90
CA GLU A 53 7.69 11.59 -5.99
C GLU A 53 8.85 12.48 -6.48
N ARG A 54 9.70 12.98 -5.57
CA ARG A 54 10.90 13.74 -5.97
C ARG A 54 11.88 12.88 -6.76
N ALA A 55 12.22 11.69 -6.27
CA ALA A 55 13.13 10.78 -6.95
C ALA A 55 12.59 10.35 -8.33
N TYR A 56 11.28 10.18 -8.46
CA TYR A 56 10.63 9.91 -9.75
C TYR A 56 10.85 11.03 -10.77
N LEU A 57 10.67 12.29 -10.35
CA LEU A 57 10.85 13.47 -11.19
C LEU A 57 12.34 13.77 -11.49
N GLU A 58 13.24 13.49 -10.54
CA GLU A 58 14.68 13.62 -10.73
C GLU A 58 15.21 12.56 -11.70
N GLU A 59 14.90 11.27 -11.50
CA GLU A 59 15.23 10.20 -12.45
C GLU A 59 14.64 10.45 -13.85
N LYS A 60 13.39 10.94 -13.94
CA LYS A 60 12.77 11.26 -15.23
C LYS A 60 13.58 12.29 -16.00
N LYS A 61 14.01 13.36 -15.34
CA LYS A 61 14.79 14.43 -15.95
C LYS A 61 16.19 13.95 -16.39
N GLU A 62 16.80 13.03 -15.64
CA GLU A 62 18.07 12.40 -16.06
C GLU A 62 17.87 11.52 -17.30
N LEU A 63 16.76 10.78 -17.39
CA LEU A 63 16.40 9.96 -18.54
C LEU A 63 16.12 10.81 -19.80
N GLU A 64 15.41 11.92 -19.67
CA GLU A 64 15.18 12.88 -20.76
C GLU A 64 16.52 13.38 -21.34
N VAL A 65 17.50 13.70 -20.47
CA VAL A 65 18.85 14.14 -20.89
C VAL A 65 19.69 12.99 -21.48
N GLU A 66 19.63 11.76 -20.96
CA GLU A 66 20.30 10.61 -21.57
C GLU A 66 19.75 10.31 -22.99
N ILE A 67 18.45 10.53 -23.18
CA ILE A 67 17.80 10.30 -24.48
C ILE A 67 18.18 11.38 -25.49
N ASP A 68 18.09 12.67 -25.12
CA ASP A 68 18.48 13.81 -25.98
C ASP A 68 19.97 13.74 -26.39
N THR A 69 20.86 13.41 -25.44
CA THR A 69 22.30 13.24 -25.73
C THR A 69 22.63 12.02 -26.60
N ARG A 70 21.72 11.04 -26.71
CA ARG A 70 21.88 9.84 -27.55
C ARG A 70 21.25 10.00 -28.94
N ASP A 71 20.11 10.68 -29.03
CA ASP A 71 19.46 11.05 -30.30
C ASP A 71 18.71 12.39 -30.13
N PRO A 72 19.30 13.53 -30.53
CA PRO A 72 18.72 14.86 -30.35
C PRO A 72 17.55 15.17 -31.32
N ASN A 73 17.10 14.19 -32.12
CA ASN A 73 15.83 14.28 -32.86
C ASN A 73 14.70 13.45 -32.22
N ALA A 74 14.99 12.73 -31.14
CA ALA A 74 14.05 11.79 -30.54
C ALA A 74 13.05 12.49 -29.62
N THR A 75 11.86 12.82 -30.14
CA THR A 75 10.69 13.24 -29.35
C THR A 75 10.10 12.04 -28.58
N ILE A 76 10.84 11.54 -27.58
CA ILE A 76 10.45 10.42 -26.73
C ILE A 76 9.87 10.95 -25.41
N ASN A 77 8.65 10.55 -25.10
CA ASN A 77 8.16 10.54 -23.72
C ASN A 77 8.81 9.33 -23.00
N THR A 78 9.36 9.53 -21.81
CA THR A 78 9.87 8.42 -20.96
C THR A 78 8.73 7.52 -20.47
N ASP A 79 7.56 8.13 -20.25
CA ASP A 79 6.40 7.53 -19.60
C ASP A 79 5.41 7.05 -20.68
N ILE A 80 5.90 6.32 -21.70
CA ILE A 80 5.02 5.72 -22.73
C ILE A 80 4.23 4.59 -22.09
N TYR A 81 2.95 4.86 -21.85
CA TYR A 81 1.99 3.87 -21.39
C TYR A 81 1.54 2.97 -22.53
N SER A 82 1.65 1.66 -22.32
CA SER A 82 1.05 0.63 -23.16
C SER A 82 0.06 -0.19 -22.33
N PHE A 83 -1.15 -0.40 -22.84
CA PHE A 83 -2.15 -1.23 -22.15
C PHE A 83 -2.10 -2.67 -22.69
N VAL A 84 -1.75 -3.62 -21.82
CA VAL A 84 -1.61 -5.04 -22.14
C VAL A 84 -2.19 -5.86 -20.99
N GLU A 85 -3.50 -6.12 -21.02
CA GLU A 85 -4.14 -6.98 -20.01
C GLU A 85 -3.63 -8.42 -20.12
N PRO A 86 -3.15 -9.05 -19.03
CA PRO A 86 -2.63 -10.41 -19.04
C PRO A 86 -3.67 -11.47 -19.43
N SER A 87 -3.25 -12.41 -20.28
CA SER A 87 -4.04 -13.59 -20.68
C SER A 87 -3.69 -14.86 -19.91
N GLU A 88 -2.46 -14.97 -19.39
CA GLU A 88 -1.92 -16.20 -18.78
C GLU A 88 -1.98 -16.20 -17.24
N TYR A 89 -2.21 -15.04 -16.63
CA TYR A 89 -2.28 -14.87 -15.18
C TYR A 89 -3.31 -13.82 -14.79
N VAL A 90 -3.82 -13.89 -13.56
CA VAL A 90 -4.83 -12.95 -13.04
C VAL A 90 -4.16 -11.97 -12.08
N ILE A 91 -4.52 -10.68 -12.21
CA ILE A 91 -4.29 -9.63 -11.19
C ILE A 91 -5.63 -9.31 -10.54
N GLY A 92 -5.67 -9.33 -9.20
CA GLY A 92 -6.80 -8.87 -8.38
C GLY A 92 -6.42 -7.63 -7.56
N LEU A 93 -7.38 -6.71 -7.41
CA LEU A 93 -7.24 -5.48 -6.62
C LEU A 93 -8.56 -5.21 -5.86
N LEU A 94 -8.45 -4.92 -4.56
CA LEU A 94 -9.54 -4.65 -3.62
C LEU A 94 -9.25 -3.37 -2.84
N LEU A 95 -10.26 -2.52 -2.66
CA LEU A 95 -10.10 -1.18 -2.07
C LEU A 95 -10.71 -1.12 -0.66
N ASP A 96 -9.92 -0.64 0.30
CA ASP A 96 -10.21 -0.61 1.74
C ASP A 96 -10.67 -1.99 2.28
N PRO A 97 -9.92 -3.08 1.99
CA PRO A 97 -10.42 -4.44 2.10
C PRO A 97 -10.85 -4.84 3.52
N CYS A 98 -10.23 -4.25 4.54
CA CYS A 98 -10.40 -4.58 5.96
C CYS A 98 -11.18 -3.51 6.75
N ARG A 99 -12.08 -2.78 6.09
CA ARG A 99 -12.96 -1.80 6.75
C ARG A 99 -13.69 -2.42 7.95
N ASN A 100 -13.48 -1.87 9.14
CA ASN A 100 -13.99 -2.35 10.44
C ASN A 100 -13.47 -3.73 10.90
N HIS A 101 -12.43 -4.26 10.26
CA HIS A 101 -11.77 -5.52 10.59
C HIS A 101 -10.29 -5.31 10.96
N PRO A 102 -9.60 -6.33 11.50
CA PRO A 102 -8.14 -6.29 11.68
C PRO A 102 -7.40 -6.01 10.36
N VAL A 103 -6.24 -5.33 10.42
CA VAL A 103 -5.48 -4.84 9.24
C VAL A 103 -5.00 -5.95 8.31
N ASP A 104 -4.96 -7.17 8.83
CA ASP A 104 -4.55 -8.42 8.21
C ASP A 104 -5.71 -9.26 7.65
N CYS A 105 -6.95 -8.78 7.71
CA CYS A 105 -8.15 -9.57 7.37
C CYS A 105 -8.13 -10.27 6.00
N CYS A 106 -7.37 -9.74 5.03
CA CYS A 106 -7.29 -10.25 3.66
C CYS A 106 -5.98 -10.99 3.36
N VAL A 107 -5.04 -11.04 4.32
CA VAL A 107 -3.72 -11.63 4.10
C VAL A 107 -3.85 -13.14 3.88
N ASP A 108 -3.19 -13.63 2.84
CA ASP A 108 -3.22 -15.01 2.34
C ASP A 108 -4.56 -15.54 1.77
N ARG A 109 -5.65 -14.76 1.82
CA ARG A 109 -6.96 -15.14 1.25
C ARG A 109 -7.01 -14.84 -0.24
N PHE A 110 -7.32 -15.81 -1.10
CA PHE A 110 -7.57 -15.59 -2.53
C PHE A 110 -9.03 -15.22 -2.81
N GLY A 111 -9.98 -15.71 -2.00
CA GLY A 111 -11.39 -15.36 -2.12
C GLY A 111 -12.24 -15.73 -0.90
N GLU A 112 -13.30 -14.96 -0.67
CA GLU A 112 -14.28 -15.21 0.39
C GLU A 112 -15.70 -15.38 -0.17
N PRO A 113 -16.56 -16.20 0.48
CA PRO A 113 -17.96 -16.29 0.09
C PRO A 113 -18.67 -14.95 0.31
N ALA A 114 -19.31 -14.42 -0.75
CA ALA A 114 -20.01 -13.14 -0.72
C ALA A 114 -21.19 -13.06 0.27
N TYR A 115 -21.65 -14.21 0.78
CA TYR A 115 -22.68 -14.30 1.82
C TYR A 115 -22.13 -15.10 3.01
N VAL A 116 -21.68 -14.40 4.05
CA VAL A 116 -21.32 -15.02 5.33
C VAL A 116 -22.47 -14.95 6.33
N ASP A 117 -22.44 -15.82 7.33
CA ASP A 117 -23.29 -15.69 8.51
C ASP A 117 -22.52 -15.02 9.66
N SER A 118 -23.21 -14.30 10.54
CA SER A 118 -22.59 -13.63 11.68
C SER A 118 -21.97 -14.59 12.71
N SER A 119 -22.38 -15.87 12.72
CA SER A 119 -21.69 -16.90 13.49
C SER A 119 -20.35 -17.32 12.87
N ALA A 120 -20.21 -17.24 11.54
CA ALA A 120 -19.02 -17.68 10.81
C ALA A 120 -17.86 -16.68 10.88
N THR A 121 -18.14 -15.39 11.10
CA THR A 121 -17.12 -14.34 11.36
C THR A 121 -16.57 -14.36 12.79
N ILE A 122 -17.25 -15.00 13.75
CA ILE A 122 -16.79 -15.09 15.15
C ILE A 122 -15.78 -16.24 15.35
N ALA A 123 -15.87 -17.30 14.54
CA ALA A 123 -14.96 -18.47 14.61
C ALA A 123 -13.61 -18.26 13.89
N GLU A 124 -13.29 -17.02 13.49
CA GLU A 124 -12.37 -16.72 12.40
C GLU A 124 -10.87 -16.69 12.77
N LYS A 125 -10.53 -16.75 14.06
CA LYS A 125 -9.14 -16.56 14.54
C LYS A 125 -8.29 -17.83 14.45
N ILE A 126 -8.12 -18.37 13.24
CA ILE A 126 -7.20 -19.47 12.93
C ILE A 126 -5.78 -18.91 12.77
N SER A 127 -5.11 -18.62 13.88
CA SER A 127 -3.66 -18.39 13.85
C SER A 127 -2.94 -19.71 13.58
N LEU A 128 -2.11 -19.77 12.54
CA LEU A 128 -1.18 -20.89 12.38
C LEU A 128 -0.16 -20.89 13.52
N VAL A 129 0.28 -22.08 13.92
CA VAL A 129 1.30 -22.27 14.94
C VAL A 129 2.49 -23.06 14.40
N ASP A 130 3.67 -22.82 14.95
CA ASP A 130 4.87 -23.60 14.68
C ASP A 130 4.88 -24.95 15.43
N GLU A 131 5.94 -25.73 15.25
CA GLU A 131 6.17 -27.00 15.96
C GLU A 131 6.28 -26.89 17.50
N SER A 132 6.44 -25.69 18.05
CA SER A 132 6.40 -25.42 19.50
C SER A 132 5.02 -25.02 20.02
N GLY A 133 4.07 -24.74 19.11
CA GLY A 133 2.74 -24.21 19.42
C GLY A 133 2.68 -22.68 19.53
N ALA A 134 3.75 -21.97 19.18
CA ALA A 134 3.76 -20.51 19.13
C ALA A 134 3.10 -20.02 17.83
N THR A 135 2.31 -18.95 17.90
CA THR A 135 1.63 -18.38 16.73
C THR A 135 2.63 -17.78 15.74
N LEU A 136 2.55 -18.19 14.48
CA LEU A 136 3.35 -17.63 13.40
C LEU A 136 3.02 -16.14 13.20
N ASP A 137 4.03 -15.36 12.79
CA ASP A 137 3.83 -13.98 12.38
C ASP A 137 2.92 -13.89 11.14
N VAL A 138 2.07 -12.88 11.08
CA VAL A 138 1.06 -12.73 10.04
C VAL A 138 1.67 -12.52 8.65
N SER A 139 2.89 -11.98 8.56
CA SER A 139 3.63 -11.87 7.30
C SER A 139 4.06 -13.22 6.70
N VAL A 140 4.01 -14.32 7.48
CA VAL A 140 4.35 -15.69 7.04
C VAL A 140 3.23 -16.71 7.24
N SER A 141 2.13 -16.35 7.92
CA SER A 141 1.02 -17.24 8.28
C SER A 141 0.04 -17.49 7.13
N ARG A 142 0.37 -18.46 6.26
CA ARG A 142 -0.43 -18.84 5.08
C ARG A 142 -1.76 -19.54 5.38
N ILE A 143 -2.77 -18.77 5.80
CA ILE A 143 -4.15 -19.26 6.00
C ILE A 143 -4.81 -19.45 4.63
N GLY A 144 -5.34 -20.64 4.35
CA GLY A 144 -6.09 -20.91 3.11
C GLY A 144 -7.52 -20.36 3.13
N ASP A 145 -8.13 -20.20 1.95
CA ASP A 145 -9.50 -19.73 1.77
C ASP A 145 -10.54 -20.49 2.62
N ARG A 146 -11.60 -19.77 3.01
CA ARG A 146 -12.82 -20.38 3.55
C ARG A 146 -13.42 -21.34 2.51
N PRO A 147 -13.48 -22.66 2.77
CA PRO A 147 -14.00 -23.62 1.79
C PRO A 147 -15.51 -23.40 1.58
N SER A 148 -15.88 -22.92 0.40
CA SER A 148 -17.29 -22.72 0.01
C SER A 148 -17.93 -24.05 -0.38
N ILE A 149 -18.53 -24.74 0.59
CA ILE A 149 -19.13 -26.08 0.42
C ILE A 149 -20.63 -25.95 0.15
N PHE A 150 -21.09 -26.52 -0.98
CA PHE A 150 -22.51 -26.77 -1.23
C PHE A 150 -23.01 -27.95 -0.36
N ASP A 151 -23.40 -27.68 0.89
CA ASP A 151 -23.89 -28.72 1.81
C ASP A 151 -25.26 -29.26 1.38
N GLN A 152 -25.26 -30.50 0.87
CA GLN A 152 -26.45 -31.25 0.45
C GLN A 152 -27.38 -31.62 1.62
N ASN A 153 -26.96 -31.41 2.87
CA ASN A 153 -27.74 -31.65 4.09
C ASN A 153 -28.44 -30.38 4.62
N CYS A 154 -28.31 -29.26 3.91
CA CYS A 154 -29.06 -28.03 4.18
C CYS A 154 -30.36 -28.02 3.37
N TYR A 155 -31.47 -27.91 4.07
CA TYR A 155 -32.83 -27.93 3.53
C TYR A 155 -33.50 -26.58 3.79
N LEU A 156 -34.54 -26.27 3.00
CA LEU A 156 -35.46 -25.15 3.24
C LEU A 156 -36.78 -25.71 3.72
N ASP A 157 -37.49 -24.98 4.59
CA ASP A 157 -38.89 -25.26 4.89
C ASP A 157 -39.86 -24.42 4.04
N ASP A 158 -41.16 -24.53 4.31
CA ASP A 158 -42.22 -23.88 3.56
C ASP A 158 -42.17 -22.34 3.67
N ASN A 159 -41.45 -21.80 4.67
CA ASN A 159 -41.17 -20.37 4.84
C ASN A 159 -39.78 -19.98 4.29
N LEU A 160 -39.13 -20.88 3.55
CA LEU A 160 -37.78 -20.75 3.00
C LEU A 160 -36.67 -20.56 4.06
N VAL A 161 -36.91 -20.96 5.31
CA VAL A 161 -35.91 -20.88 6.38
C VAL A 161 -34.93 -22.06 6.27
N PRO A 162 -33.60 -21.82 6.23
CA PRO A 162 -32.62 -22.89 6.11
C PRO A 162 -32.44 -23.66 7.43
N TYR A 163 -32.45 -24.99 7.34
CA TYR A 163 -32.26 -25.90 8.48
C TYR A 163 -31.44 -27.14 8.09
N ARG A 164 -30.84 -27.81 9.09
CA ARG A 164 -30.18 -29.12 8.91
C ARG A 164 -31.00 -30.21 9.61
N LEU A 165 -31.04 -31.42 9.06
CA LEU A 165 -31.68 -32.57 9.72
C LEU A 165 -30.75 -33.17 10.78
N GLN A 166 -31.15 -33.04 12.06
CA GLN A 166 -30.44 -33.65 13.18
C GLN A 166 -30.96 -35.08 13.42
N LYS A 167 -30.05 -36.06 13.39
CA LYS A 167 -30.34 -37.49 13.52
C LYS A 167 -29.85 -37.97 14.90
N THR A 168 -30.78 -38.38 15.76
CA THR A 168 -30.50 -38.85 17.12
C THR A 168 -30.89 -40.31 17.25
N LEU A 169 -29.91 -41.21 17.43
CA LEU A 169 -30.16 -42.61 17.69
C LEU A 169 -30.38 -42.85 19.18
N THR A 170 -31.49 -43.50 19.54
CA THR A 170 -31.89 -43.82 20.91
C THR A 170 -32.16 -45.32 21.06
N ARG A 171 -32.28 -45.84 22.30
CA ARG A 171 -32.72 -47.24 22.53
C ARG A 171 -34.12 -47.53 21.96
N SER A 172 -34.93 -46.49 21.76
CA SER A 172 -36.26 -46.52 21.13
C SER A 172 -36.23 -46.36 19.60
N GLY A 173 -35.06 -46.24 18.98
CA GLY A 173 -34.90 -46.08 17.52
C GLY A 173 -34.31 -44.72 17.10
N LEU A 174 -34.34 -44.46 15.79
CA LEU A 174 -33.83 -43.23 15.19
C LEU A 174 -34.89 -42.13 15.20
N THR A 175 -34.59 -41.00 15.86
CA THR A 175 -35.37 -39.77 15.77
C THR A 175 -34.68 -38.80 14.80
N VAL A 176 -35.46 -38.10 13.97
CA VAL A 176 -34.96 -37.06 13.08
C VAL A 176 -35.73 -35.76 13.33
N THR A 177 -35.02 -34.67 13.60
CA THR A 177 -35.60 -33.34 13.86
C THR A 177 -35.02 -32.28 12.92
N LYS A 178 -35.76 -31.19 12.69
CA LYS A 178 -35.21 -29.99 12.05
C LYS A 178 -34.41 -29.21 13.09
N ASN A 179 -33.15 -28.89 12.81
CA ASN A 179 -32.36 -27.96 13.60
C ASN A 179 -32.09 -26.67 12.81
N TYR A 180 -32.61 -25.57 13.35
CA TYR A 180 -32.52 -24.21 12.80
C TYR A 180 -31.38 -23.40 13.44
N THR A 181 -30.96 -23.73 14.66
CA THR A 181 -30.01 -22.92 15.46
C THR A 181 -28.58 -23.43 15.25
N ASN A 182 -27.67 -22.53 14.86
CA ASN A 182 -26.28 -22.86 14.53
C ASN A 182 -26.17 -24.00 13.48
N SER A 183 -27.14 -24.07 12.57
CA SER A 183 -27.21 -25.10 11.52
C SER A 183 -26.05 -25.03 10.52
N GLY A 184 -25.43 -23.85 10.37
CA GLY A 184 -24.45 -23.53 9.34
C GLY A 184 -25.05 -23.38 7.94
N CYS A 185 -26.37 -23.49 7.80
CA CYS A 185 -27.05 -23.50 6.51
C CYS A 185 -27.39 -22.07 6.04
N ILE A 186 -26.72 -21.62 4.98
CA ILE A 186 -26.93 -20.31 4.36
C ILE A 186 -27.85 -20.50 3.14
N GLY A 187 -29.11 -20.05 3.25
CA GLY A 187 -30.13 -20.25 2.22
C GLY A 187 -30.13 -19.18 1.11
N ARG A 188 -30.71 -19.51 -0.05
CA ARG A 188 -30.84 -18.61 -1.23
C ARG A 188 -31.43 -17.23 -0.90
N LEU A 189 -32.24 -17.11 0.15
CA LEU A 189 -32.77 -15.84 0.64
C LEU A 189 -31.68 -14.78 0.90
N ARG A 190 -30.46 -15.17 1.30
CA ARG A 190 -29.35 -14.22 1.54
C ARG A 190 -28.96 -13.42 0.28
N ALA A 191 -29.20 -13.97 -0.92
CA ALA A 191 -29.02 -13.27 -2.21
C ALA A 191 -30.24 -12.43 -2.64
N LEU A 192 -31.25 -12.29 -1.77
CA LEU A 192 -32.44 -11.44 -1.93
C LEU A 192 -32.53 -10.36 -0.83
N ILE A 193 -31.58 -10.33 0.10
CA ILE A 193 -31.49 -9.32 1.17
C ILE A 193 -30.89 -8.03 0.58
N PRO A 194 -31.35 -6.83 0.99
CA PRO A 194 -30.73 -5.55 0.61
C PRO A 194 -29.22 -5.52 0.92
N LEU A 195 -28.41 -4.89 0.06
CA LEU A 195 -26.94 -4.91 0.17
C LEU A 195 -26.42 -4.25 1.46
N GLU A 196 -27.26 -3.43 2.09
CA GLU A 196 -27.08 -2.75 3.37
C GLU A 196 -27.26 -3.69 4.58
N GLU A 197 -28.04 -4.78 4.41
CA GLU A 197 -28.31 -5.81 5.42
C GLU A 197 -27.45 -7.08 5.22
N VAL A 198 -26.73 -7.18 4.10
CA VAL A 198 -25.79 -8.28 3.84
C VAL A 198 -24.54 -8.09 4.70
N VAL A 199 -24.29 -9.05 5.61
CA VAL A 199 -23.00 -9.18 6.29
C VAL A 199 -21.95 -9.54 5.23
N ARG A 200 -21.08 -8.58 4.91
CA ARG A 200 -19.97 -8.76 3.97
C ARG A 200 -18.88 -9.63 4.61
N PRO A 201 -18.11 -10.42 3.83
CA PRO A 201 -16.92 -11.10 4.33
C PRO A 201 -15.87 -10.10 4.82
N ALA A 202 -14.91 -10.57 5.63
CA ALA A 202 -13.96 -9.68 6.30
C ALA A 202 -13.03 -8.98 5.30
N CYS A 203 -12.62 -9.67 4.24
CA CYS A 203 -12.04 -9.02 3.06
C CYS A 203 -13.09 -8.74 1.99
N TRP A 204 -13.35 -7.46 1.68
CA TRP A 204 -14.35 -7.04 0.70
C TRP A 204 -13.96 -5.78 -0.08
N ASP A 205 -14.42 -5.63 -1.33
CA ASP A 205 -14.16 -4.46 -2.17
C ASP A 205 -15.08 -3.26 -1.84
N TYR A 206 -14.58 -2.22 -1.17
CA TYR A 206 -15.31 -0.98 -0.89
C TYR A 206 -14.96 0.15 -1.87
N ASN A 207 -14.73 -0.21 -3.14
CA ASN A 207 -14.33 0.72 -4.20
C ASN A 207 -15.39 1.78 -4.56
N ASP A 208 -16.60 1.69 -4.03
CA ASP A 208 -17.71 2.64 -4.19
C ASP A 208 -17.70 3.79 -3.18
N SER A 209 -16.96 3.63 -2.08
CA SER A 209 -17.15 4.39 -0.83
C SER A 209 -15.83 4.74 -0.14
N ILE A 210 -14.83 5.17 -0.91
CA ILE A 210 -13.53 5.62 -0.38
C ILE A 210 -13.63 7.09 0.04
N SER A 211 -12.91 7.47 1.09
CA SER A 211 -12.77 8.85 1.57
C SER A 211 -11.28 9.16 1.65
N ALA A 212 -10.82 10.15 0.91
CA ALA A 212 -9.40 10.45 0.79
C ALA A 212 -8.82 11.12 2.04
N LEU A 213 -9.66 11.73 2.89
CA LEU A 213 -9.28 12.23 4.22
C LEU A 213 -9.03 11.12 5.26
N THR A 214 -9.35 9.85 4.95
CA THR A 214 -9.30 8.77 5.93
C THR A 214 -7.86 8.24 6.10
N SER A 215 -7.50 7.89 7.33
CA SER A 215 -6.26 7.15 7.62
C SER A 215 -6.41 5.67 7.31
N CYS A 216 -5.41 5.07 6.68
CA CYS A 216 -5.32 3.64 6.45
C CYS A 216 -4.17 3.02 7.29
N TYR A 217 -3.99 1.71 7.21
CA TYR A 217 -2.99 0.98 8.00
C TYR A 217 -2.19 0.02 7.13
N ASN A 218 -0.90 -0.07 7.43
CA ASN A 218 -0.01 -1.11 6.92
C ASN A 218 -0.31 -2.46 7.59
N VAL A 219 0.21 -3.56 7.00
CA VAL A 219 0.04 -4.93 7.51
C VAL A 219 0.58 -5.11 8.93
N ASP A 220 1.60 -4.34 9.30
CA ASP A 220 2.21 -4.28 10.63
C ASP A 220 1.47 -3.36 11.62
N GLY A 221 0.32 -2.83 11.24
CA GLY A 221 -0.50 -1.92 12.05
C GLY A 221 -0.04 -0.45 12.04
N ARG A 222 1.01 -0.07 11.31
CA ARG A 222 1.41 1.35 11.20
C ARG A 222 0.36 2.14 10.41
N LYS A 223 -0.28 3.08 11.11
CA LYS A 223 -1.20 4.08 10.57
C LYS A 223 -0.47 5.03 9.61
N GLN A 224 -1.05 5.26 8.44
CA GLN A 224 -0.69 6.33 7.51
C GLN A 224 -1.95 7.21 7.32
N ASP A 225 -1.75 8.51 7.16
CA ASP A 225 -2.85 9.47 6.98
C ASP A 225 -3.08 9.78 5.51
N THR A 226 -4.34 10.06 5.14
CA THR A 226 -4.74 10.39 3.77
C THR A 226 -4.37 9.29 2.77
N CYS A 227 -4.85 8.07 3.00
CA CYS A 227 -4.48 6.90 2.20
C CYS A 227 -5.59 5.85 2.14
N VAL A 228 -5.49 4.91 1.21
CA VAL A 228 -6.36 3.74 1.14
C VAL A 228 -5.54 2.45 1.26
N ALA A 229 -6.03 1.50 2.06
CA ALA A 229 -5.48 0.16 2.05
C ALA A 229 -5.90 -0.54 0.75
N VAL A 230 -4.93 -1.12 0.03
CA VAL A 230 -5.20 -1.87 -1.19
C VAL A 230 -4.84 -3.34 -0.97
N GLY A 231 -5.83 -4.20 -1.09
CA GLY A 231 -5.61 -5.64 -1.22
C GLY A 231 -5.19 -5.93 -2.65
N PHE A 232 -4.01 -6.50 -2.85
CA PHE A 232 -3.47 -6.85 -4.17
C PHE A 232 -3.10 -8.35 -4.24
N MET A 233 -3.39 -9.00 -5.37
CA MET A 233 -2.97 -10.37 -5.65
C MET A 233 -2.59 -10.54 -7.11
N GLN A 234 -1.69 -11.49 -7.38
CA GLN A 234 -1.34 -11.88 -8.74
C GLN A 234 -0.95 -13.37 -8.79
N THR A 235 -1.41 -14.12 -9.79
CA THR A 235 -1.04 -15.53 -9.99
C THR A 235 0.28 -15.70 -10.77
N SER A 236 1.19 -14.74 -10.63
CA SER A 236 2.46 -14.61 -11.35
C SER A 236 3.44 -13.76 -10.52
N TYR A 237 4.67 -13.56 -10.98
CA TYR A 237 5.72 -12.83 -10.26
C TYR A 237 5.52 -11.31 -10.29
N ILE A 238 5.72 -10.64 -9.15
CA ILE A 238 5.80 -9.17 -9.08
C ILE A 238 7.16 -8.77 -9.62
N VAL A 239 7.19 -7.93 -10.66
CA VAL A 239 8.42 -7.57 -11.36
C VAL A 239 9.22 -6.56 -10.56
N GLN A 240 10.50 -6.83 -10.37
CA GLN A 240 11.42 -6.05 -9.55
C GLN A 240 12.75 -5.94 -10.28
N CYS A 241 13.31 -4.74 -10.32
CA CYS A 241 14.64 -4.52 -10.87
C CYS A 241 15.73 -4.95 -9.88
N GLY A 242 16.99 -4.82 -10.29
CA GLY A 242 18.15 -5.28 -9.52
C GLY A 242 19.39 -4.46 -9.81
N GLY A 243 20.42 -4.61 -8.96
CA GLY A 243 21.62 -3.78 -9.04
C GLY A 243 21.30 -2.31 -8.77
N THR A 244 21.92 -1.40 -9.53
CA THR A 244 21.74 0.06 -9.40
C THR A 244 20.30 0.53 -9.58
N PHE A 245 19.42 -0.28 -10.17
CA PHE A 245 18.02 0.06 -10.44
C PHE A 245 17.02 -0.63 -9.49
N GLU A 246 17.46 -1.37 -8.47
CA GLU A 246 16.57 -2.09 -7.53
C GLU A 246 15.59 -1.14 -6.82
N LEU A 247 16.01 0.10 -6.55
CA LEU A 247 15.19 1.16 -5.94
C LEU A 247 14.84 2.31 -6.90
N SER A 248 15.12 2.19 -8.21
CA SER A 248 14.74 3.22 -9.20
C SER A 248 13.22 3.32 -9.34
N ASN A 249 12.66 4.52 -9.31
CA ASN A 249 11.22 4.74 -9.46
C ASN A 249 10.73 4.53 -10.91
N HIS A 250 11.63 4.50 -11.89
CA HIS A 250 11.34 4.06 -13.27
C HIS A 250 11.45 2.54 -13.48
N CYS A 251 11.60 1.74 -12.41
CA CYS A 251 11.93 0.31 -12.54
C CYS A 251 11.26 -0.57 -11.46
N GLY A 252 10.27 -1.38 -11.84
CA GLY A 252 9.58 -2.30 -10.91
C GLY A 252 8.11 -2.52 -11.23
N THR A 253 7.31 -2.81 -10.20
CA THR A 253 5.84 -2.90 -10.28
C THR A 253 5.23 -1.90 -9.30
N PHE A 254 4.27 -1.12 -9.78
CA PHE A 254 3.65 -0.02 -9.04
C PHE A 254 2.13 -0.15 -9.08
N LEU A 255 1.49 0.35 -8.03
CA LEU A 255 0.09 0.78 -8.10
C LEU A 255 0.09 2.30 -8.23
N GLU A 256 -0.44 2.79 -9.34
CA GLU A 256 -0.49 4.22 -9.68
C GLU A 256 -1.93 4.70 -9.60
N LEU A 257 -2.13 5.89 -9.03
CA LEU A 257 -3.41 6.59 -9.01
C LEU A 257 -3.51 7.55 -10.19
N HIS A 258 -4.55 7.40 -11.00
CA HIS A 258 -4.83 8.21 -12.19
C HIS A 258 -6.26 8.72 -12.21
N GLU A 259 -6.50 9.80 -12.96
CA GLU A 259 -7.86 10.18 -13.36
C GLU A 259 -8.34 9.28 -14.53
N PRO A 260 -9.65 9.07 -14.73
CA PRO A 260 -10.15 8.13 -15.73
C PRO A 260 -9.71 8.48 -17.16
N GLY A 261 -8.78 7.70 -17.72
CA GLY A 261 -8.20 7.94 -19.05
C GLY A 261 -7.15 9.06 -19.12
N ASN A 262 -6.68 9.59 -17.99
CA ASN A 262 -5.51 10.46 -17.91
C ASN A 262 -4.26 9.62 -17.59
N GLU A 263 -3.10 9.97 -18.13
CA GLU A 263 -1.80 9.32 -17.86
C GLU A 263 -0.99 10.06 -16.78
N GLY A 264 -1.51 11.17 -16.25
CA GLY A 264 -0.91 11.92 -15.16
C GLY A 264 -1.06 11.20 -13.81
N ILE A 265 0.05 10.62 -13.34
CA ILE A 265 0.18 10.06 -11.98
C ILE A 265 -0.19 11.14 -10.95
N LEU A 266 -1.18 10.85 -10.12
CA LEU A 266 -1.57 11.66 -8.97
C LEU A 266 -0.91 11.20 -7.67
N SER A 267 -0.67 9.90 -7.54
CA SER A 267 0.00 9.26 -6.41
C SER A 267 0.45 7.85 -6.82
N GLN A 268 1.37 7.26 -6.06
CA GLN A 268 1.96 5.96 -6.39
C GLN A 268 2.39 5.21 -5.12
N THR A 269 2.52 3.89 -5.24
CA THR A 269 3.17 3.01 -4.25
C THR A 269 3.86 1.85 -4.97
N ARG A 270 5.07 1.49 -4.54
CA ARG A 270 5.83 0.37 -5.12
C ARG A 270 5.41 -0.96 -4.49
N LEU A 271 5.07 -1.95 -5.30
CA LEU A 271 4.91 -3.32 -4.83
C LEU A 271 6.29 -3.98 -4.72
N MET A 272 6.67 -4.39 -3.50
CA MET A 272 7.96 -5.04 -3.22
C MET A 272 7.89 -6.57 -3.38
N ARG A 273 9.05 -7.25 -3.40
CA ARG A 273 9.14 -8.74 -3.38
C ARG A 273 8.33 -9.33 -2.21
N GLN A 274 7.25 -10.02 -2.53
CA GLN A 274 6.47 -10.87 -1.62
C GLN A 274 6.14 -12.19 -2.35
N TYR A 275 5.76 -13.23 -1.60
CA TYR A 275 5.17 -14.44 -2.18
C TYR A 275 3.64 -14.25 -2.24
N PRO A 276 3.04 -14.04 -3.44
CA PRO A 276 1.60 -13.99 -3.58
C PRO A 276 1.04 -15.40 -3.45
N ASN A 277 0.37 -15.63 -2.33
CA ASN A 277 -0.57 -16.72 -2.10
C ASN A 277 -1.80 -15.98 -1.57
N GLY A 278 -2.90 -16.00 -2.31
CA GLY A 278 -3.99 -15.06 -2.08
C GLY A 278 -3.59 -13.59 -2.15
N PHE A 279 -4.36 -12.74 -1.47
CA PHE A 279 -4.17 -11.32 -1.33
C PHE A 279 -3.10 -10.97 -0.30
N ARG A 280 -2.41 -9.86 -0.57
CA ARG A 280 -1.53 -9.13 0.33
C ARG A 280 -2.09 -7.71 0.46
N THR A 281 -1.81 -7.01 1.55
CA THR A 281 -2.22 -5.62 1.74
C THR A 281 -1.03 -4.67 1.62
N THR A 282 -1.25 -3.52 0.99
CA THR A 282 -0.33 -2.37 0.97
C THR A 282 -1.12 -1.09 1.21
N THR A 283 -0.45 0.03 1.46
CA THR A 283 -1.07 1.35 1.45
C THR A 283 -0.80 2.05 0.12
N LEU A 284 -1.80 2.75 -0.41
CA LEU A 284 -1.66 3.72 -1.50
C LEU A 284 -1.97 5.11 -0.92
N PRO A 285 -1.00 6.04 -0.86
CA PRO A 285 -1.30 7.41 -0.48
C PRO A 285 -2.30 8.06 -1.44
N LEU A 286 -3.14 8.95 -0.91
CA LEU A 286 -4.12 9.74 -1.66
C LEU A 286 -3.77 11.24 -1.61
N PHE A 287 -2.50 11.54 -1.33
CA PHE A 287 -1.92 12.88 -1.49
C PHE A 287 -1.81 13.25 -2.97
N PHE A 288 -2.00 14.52 -3.30
CA PHE A 288 -1.89 15.01 -4.67
C PHE A 288 -0.42 15.31 -5.01
N GLN A 289 0.17 14.50 -5.90
CA GLN A 289 1.55 14.62 -6.41
C GLN A 289 2.59 14.79 -5.28
N GLY A 290 2.51 13.90 -4.28
CA GLY A 290 3.39 13.89 -3.11
C GLY A 290 3.21 15.06 -2.12
N ASP A 291 2.43 16.09 -2.44
CA ASP A 291 2.20 17.22 -1.54
C ASP A 291 1.29 16.81 -0.38
N ARG A 292 1.89 16.53 0.78
CA ARG A 292 1.18 16.12 2.01
C ARG A 292 0.28 17.21 2.61
N THR A 293 0.23 18.41 2.04
CA THR A 293 -0.77 19.44 2.36
C THR A 293 -2.02 19.35 1.48
N ARG A 294 -2.10 18.40 0.55
CA ARG A 294 -3.21 18.25 -0.41
C ARG A 294 -3.59 16.80 -0.62
N THR A 295 -4.89 16.54 -0.78
CA THR A 295 -5.44 15.24 -1.16
C THR A 295 -6.28 15.35 -2.43
N ILE A 296 -6.49 14.23 -3.13
CA ILE A 296 -7.48 14.15 -4.22
C ILE A 296 -8.91 14.44 -3.73
N CYS A 297 -9.80 14.84 -4.63
CA CYS A 297 -11.20 15.10 -4.29
C CYS A 297 -12.08 13.84 -4.30
N MET A 298 -13.35 14.03 -3.94
CA MET A 298 -14.49 13.29 -4.47
C MET A 298 -14.47 13.28 -6.01
N GLY A 299 -14.56 12.09 -6.59
CA GLY A 299 -14.49 11.85 -8.03
C GLY A 299 -14.41 10.37 -8.33
N ASP A 300 -14.53 10.01 -9.61
CA ASP A 300 -14.19 8.67 -10.09
C ASP A 300 -12.71 8.65 -10.50
N TYR A 301 -11.97 7.64 -10.08
CA TYR A 301 -10.53 7.49 -10.28
C TYR A 301 -10.17 6.06 -10.71
N GLU A 302 -8.96 5.88 -11.20
CA GLU A 302 -8.43 4.56 -11.59
C GLU A 302 -7.13 4.25 -10.83
N ILE A 303 -7.03 3.04 -10.29
CA ILE A 303 -5.73 2.47 -9.89
C ILE A 303 -5.23 1.62 -11.04
N TRP A 304 -4.04 1.94 -11.53
CA TRP A 304 -3.36 1.20 -12.59
C TRP A 304 -2.29 0.31 -11.96
N TRP A 305 -2.32 -0.98 -12.26
CA TRP A 305 -1.19 -1.88 -12.01
C TRP A 305 -0.23 -1.73 -13.17
N VAL A 306 0.96 -1.20 -12.89
CA VAL A 306 1.95 -0.83 -13.92
C VAL A 306 3.27 -1.52 -13.66
N GLN A 307 3.73 -2.30 -14.64
CA GLN A 307 5.10 -2.78 -14.72
C GLN A 307 5.93 -1.71 -15.41
N ARG A 308 6.81 -1.04 -14.67
CA ARG A 308 7.74 -0.03 -15.20
C ARG A 308 9.06 -0.66 -15.59
N THR A 309 9.53 -0.30 -16.78
CA THR A 309 10.92 -0.41 -17.21
C THR A 309 11.46 1.00 -17.47
N ARG A 310 12.78 1.18 -17.44
CA ARG A 310 13.49 2.47 -17.55
C ARG A 310 13.07 3.39 -18.71
N TYR A 311 12.33 2.89 -19.71
CA TYR A 311 11.84 3.66 -20.86
C TYR A 311 10.41 3.32 -21.32
N ASN A 312 9.68 2.42 -20.65
CA ASN A 312 8.34 1.98 -21.06
C ASN A 312 7.51 1.51 -19.87
N PHE A 313 6.27 1.97 -19.76
CA PHE A 313 5.35 1.65 -18.67
C PHE A 313 4.22 0.76 -19.21
N ILE A 314 4.05 -0.44 -18.65
CA ILE A 314 3.10 -1.44 -19.13
C ILE A 314 1.95 -1.57 -18.13
N VAL A 315 0.78 -1.05 -18.49
CA VAL A 315 -0.45 -1.15 -17.70
C VAL A 315 -1.08 -2.53 -17.91
N GLN A 316 -1.04 -3.35 -16.86
CA GLN A 316 -1.55 -4.72 -16.88
C GLN A 316 -2.97 -4.82 -16.29
N LYS A 317 -3.38 -3.85 -15.46
CA LYS A 317 -4.77 -3.72 -15.01
C LYS A 317 -5.13 -2.28 -14.75
N LYS A 318 -6.39 -1.91 -15.01
CA LYS A 318 -7.02 -0.68 -14.48
C LYS A 318 -8.21 -1.08 -13.61
N LYS A 319 -8.28 -0.58 -12.36
CA LYS A 319 -9.42 -0.75 -11.46
C LYS A 319 -10.06 0.61 -11.20
N LYS A 320 -11.35 0.74 -11.51
CA LYS A 320 -12.15 1.92 -11.18
C LYS A 320 -12.59 1.91 -9.72
N PHE A 321 -12.50 3.07 -9.08
CA PHE A 321 -13.03 3.32 -7.74
C PHE A 321 -13.53 4.76 -7.64
N ARG A 322 -14.34 5.04 -6.60
CA ARG A 322 -14.94 6.34 -6.35
C ARG A 322 -14.51 6.88 -4.99
N VAL A 323 -13.98 8.09 -5.00
CA VAL A 323 -13.78 8.90 -3.81
C VAL A 323 -15.07 9.69 -3.55
N THR A 324 -15.48 9.74 -2.28
CA THR A 324 -16.74 10.34 -1.82
C THR A 324 -16.54 11.64 -1.03
N SER A 325 -15.33 11.88 -0.53
CA SER A 325 -14.92 13.02 0.30
C SER A 325 -13.40 13.18 0.19
N PRO A 326 -12.82 14.40 0.18
CA PRO A 326 -13.45 15.72 0.38
C PRO A 326 -14.07 16.32 -0.89
N GLN A 327 -14.73 17.48 -0.79
CA GLN A 327 -15.06 18.28 -1.98
C GLN A 327 -13.82 19.01 -2.51
N CYS A 328 -13.75 19.26 -3.82
CA CYS A 328 -12.62 19.97 -4.42
C CYS A 328 -12.48 21.44 -3.99
N ASP A 329 -11.24 21.95 -3.96
CA ASP A 329 -10.98 23.39 -3.87
C ASP A 329 -11.46 24.10 -5.15
N PHE A 330 -12.14 25.24 -5.02
CA PHE A 330 -12.51 26.09 -6.16
C PHE A 330 -11.42 27.13 -6.46
N ASP A 331 -11.07 27.25 -7.73
CA ASP A 331 -10.18 28.28 -8.26
C ASP A 331 -10.96 29.46 -8.84
N PHE A 332 -10.98 30.58 -8.11
CA PHE A 332 -11.60 31.83 -8.54
C PHE A 332 -10.90 32.47 -9.74
N ALA A 333 -9.63 32.18 -10.01
CA ALA A 333 -8.90 32.78 -11.14
C ALA A 333 -9.19 32.07 -12.47
N THR A 334 -9.39 30.75 -12.45
CA THR A 334 -9.73 29.95 -13.63
C THR A 334 -11.22 29.58 -13.73
N ASN A 335 -12.01 29.93 -12.71
CA ASN A 335 -13.44 29.61 -12.54
C ASN A 335 -13.74 28.11 -12.70
N LYS A 336 -12.92 27.28 -12.04
CA LYS A 336 -12.97 25.80 -12.10
C LYS A 336 -12.67 25.21 -10.74
N TYR A 337 -13.16 23.99 -10.48
CA TYR A 337 -12.63 23.19 -9.39
C TYR A 337 -11.24 22.66 -9.75
N LYS A 338 -10.37 22.55 -8.74
CA LYS A 338 -9.06 21.90 -8.82
C LYS A 338 -9.20 20.45 -8.41
N ASN A 339 -8.36 19.57 -8.94
CA ASN A 339 -8.49 18.12 -8.71
C ASN A 339 -7.88 17.69 -7.36
N TYR A 340 -7.77 18.63 -6.41
CA TYR A 340 -7.31 18.45 -5.04
C TYR A 340 -8.11 19.30 -4.04
N HIS A 341 -7.99 18.94 -2.77
CA HIS A 341 -8.41 19.71 -1.60
C HIS A 341 -7.21 19.91 -0.65
N LYS A 342 -7.13 21.07 0.02
CA LYS A 342 -6.11 21.32 1.06
C LYS A 342 -6.45 20.62 2.38
N ILE A 343 -5.46 19.97 2.96
CA ILE A 343 -5.50 19.41 4.31
C ILE A 343 -5.11 20.52 5.30
N THR A 344 -5.82 20.61 6.44
CA THR A 344 -5.69 21.66 7.46
C THR A 344 -5.10 21.13 8.76
#